data_AF-A0A6G2VCY1-F1
#
_entry.id   AF-A0A6G2VCY1-F1
#
_cell.length_a   1.000
_cell.length_b   1.000
_cell.length_c   1.000
_cell.angle_alpha   90.00
_cell.angle_beta   90.00
_cell.angle_gamma   90.00
#
_symmetry.space_group_name_H-M   'P 1'
#
loop_
_entity.id
_entity.type
_entity.pdbx_description
1 polymer ?
#
loop_
_entity_poly.entity_id
_entity_poly.type
_entity_poly.pdbx_seq_one_letter_code
_entity_poly.pdbx_strand_id
1 'polypeptide(L)'
;QSGLTAAERGANLAGALDVAAGSGRLLTAGRVVLVDDLLTTGATLAEAARAIGAACGRAGSRVRDAAVVAASPPAFDAACPAGREINRNWN
;
A
#
# COMPACT_ATOMS: atom_id res chain seq x y z
N GLN A 1 11.78 -6.29 -9.30
CA GLN A 1 12.33 -5.34 -8.29
C GLN A 1 13.65 -5.87 -7.67
N SER A 2 13.99 -7.15 -7.84
CA SER A 2 15.33 -7.67 -7.57
C SER A 2 16.37 -6.99 -8.48
N GLY A 3 17.40 -6.39 -7.90
CA GLY A 3 18.49 -5.70 -8.61
C GLY A 3 18.50 -4.17 -8.53
N LEU A 4 17.43 -3.53 -8.05
CA LEU A 4 17.33 -2.06 -7.98
C LEU A 4 17.76 -1.51 -6.62
N THR A 5 18.46 -0.38 -6.63
CA THR A 5 18.73 0.48 -5.47
C THR A 5 17.45 1.16 -4.98
N ALA A 6 17.43 1.64 -3.73
CA ALA A 6 16.25 2.27 -3.16
C ALA A 6 15.73 3.48 -3.96
N ALA A 7 16.63 4.26 -4.56
CA ALA A 7 16.28 5.40 -5.42
C ALA A 7 15.60 4.94 -6.72
N GLU A 8 16.13 3.89 -7.37
CA GLU A 8 15.54 3.32 -8.58
C GLU A 8 14.18 2.67 -8.30
N ARG A 9 13.99 2.06 -7.12
CA ARG A 9 12.66 1.58 -6.69
C ARG A 9 11.66 2.72 -6.59
N GLY A 10 12.07 3.86 -6.04
CA GLY A 10 11.23 5.07 -5.96
C GLY A 10 10.87 5.60 -7.35
N ALA A 11 11.85 5.71 -8.26
CA ALA A 11 11.62 6.19 -9.62
C ALA A 11 10.69 5.26 -10.42
N ASN A 12 10.85 3.94 -10.31
CA ASN A 12 9.99 2.99 -11.00
C ASN A 12 8.54 2.99 -10.51
N LEU A 13 8.33 3.45 -9.29
CA LEU A 13 7.00 3.48 -8.70
C LEU A 13 6.32 4.85 -8.84
N ALA A 14 7.07 5.91 -9.15
CA ALA A 14 6.49 7.23 -9.35
C ALA A 14 5.40 7.20 -10.44
N GLY A 15 4.18 7.59 -10.09
CA GLY A 15 3.03 7.58 -10.98
C GLY A 15 2.40 6.22 -11.23
N ALA A 16 2.88 5.15 -10.59
CA ALA A 16 2.38 3.80 -10.82
C ALA A 16 1.06 3.50 -10.08
N LEU A 17 0.74 4.26 -9.02
CA LEU A 17 -0.49 4.07 -8.26
C LEU A 17 -1.48 5.20 -8.52
N ASP A 18 -2.75 4.83 -8.59
CA ASP A 18 -3.89 5.74 -8.66
C ASP A 18 -4.99 5.29 -7.70
N VAL A 19 -5.90 6.20 -7.39
CA VAL A 19 -7.04 5.96 -6.51
C VAL A 19 -8.16 5.30 -7.32
N ALA A 20 -8.73 4.20 -6.79
CA ALA A 20 -9.82 3.50 -7.45
C ALA A 20 -11.03 4.42 -7.69
N ALA A 21 -11.64 4.32 -8.88
CA ALA A 21 -12.79 5.14 -9.24
C ALA A 21 -13.92 5.03 -8.21
N GLY A 22 -14.51 6.17 -7.84
CA GLY A 22 -15.61 6.23 -6.85
C GLY A 22 -15.19 6.25 -5.38
N SER A 23 -13.91 6.01 -5.05
CA SER A 23 -13.45 6.04 -3.64
C SER A 23 -13.25 7.44 -3.06
N GLY A 24 -13.38 8.50 -3.87
CA GLY A 24 -13.21 9.89 -3.42
C GLY A 24 -14.10 10.26 -2.21
N ARG A 25 -15.33 9.72 -2.14
CA ARG A 25 -16.22 9.93 -0.98
C ARG A 25 -15.62 9.38 0.33
N LEU A 26 -14.99 8.22 0.28
CA LEU A 26 -14.32 7.60 1.43
C LEU A 26 -13.11 8.43 1.86
N LEU A 27 -12.33 8.92 0.88
CA LEU A 27 -11.19 9.80 1.15
C LEU A 27 -11.61 11.15 1.71
N THR A 28 -12.82 11.63 1.48
CA THR A 28 -13.34 12.85 2.13
C THR A 28 -13.99 12.61 3.48
N ALA A 29 -14.33 11.35 3.81
CA ALA A 29 -15.11 11.02 5.01
C ALA A 29 -14.27 10.99 6.30
N GLY A 30 -12.93 10.93 6.21
CA GLY A 30 -12.12 10.85 7.41
C GLY A 30 -10.62 10.74 7.18
N ARG A 31 -9.92 10.33 8.25
CA ARG A 31 -8.48 10.11 8.24
C ARG A 31 -8.14 8.84 7.47
N VAL A 32 -7.07 8.90 6.67
CA VAL A 32 -6.55 7.75 5.93
C VAL A 32 -5.28 7.24 6.57
N VAL A 33 -5.24 5.93 6.78
CA VAL A 33 -4.03 5.17 7.15
C VAL A 33 -3.70 4.27 5.97
N LEU A 34 -2.48 4.35 5.47
CA LEU A 34 -1.99 3.42 4.46
C LEU A 34 -1.57 2.13 5.13
N VAL A 35 -1.96 0.99 4.59
CA VAL A 35 -1.61 -0.32 5.14
C VAL A 35 -0.95 -1.15 4.05
N ASP A 36 0.23 -1.69 4.36
CA ASP A 36 0.98 -2.59 3.50
C ASP A 36 1.41 -3.81 4.33
N ASP A 37 1.66 -4.96 3.70
CA ASP A 37 2.17 -6.15 4.39
C ASP A 37 3.71 -6.20 4.38
N LEU A 38 4.33 -5.47 3.45
CA LEU A 38 5.78 -5.50 3.26
C LEU A 38 6.35 -4.09 3.14
N LEU A 39 7.19 -3.72 4.11
CA LEU A 39 7.97 -2.49 4.07
C LEU A 39 9.44 -2.81 3.84
N THR A 40 10.00 -2.27 2.75
CA THR A 40 11.45 -2.31 2.49
C THR A 40 12.03 -0.89 2.45
N THR A 41 11.73 -0.13 1.39
CA THR A 41 12.22 1.26 1.22
C THR A 41 11.14 2.29 1.49
N GLY A 42 9.89 1.88 1.67
CA GLY A 42 8.74 2.78 1.80
C GLY A 42 8.29 3.43 0.50
N ALA A 43 8.88 3.08 -0.65
CA ALA A 43 8.49 3.63 -1.95
C ALA A 43 6.99 3.42 -2.23
N THR A 44 6.47 2.22 -1.95
CA THR A 44 5.04 1.87 -2.10
C THR A 44 4.12 2.83 -1.35
N LEU A 45 4.41 3.04 -0.06
CA LEU A 45 3.64 3.94 0.78
C LEU A 45 3.76 5.40 0.33
N ALA A 46 4.95 5.84 -0.09
CA ALA A 46 5.18 7.20 -0.56
C ALA A 46 4.38 7.49 -1.85
N GLU A 47 4.38 6.57 -2.80
CA GLU A 47 3.59 6.71 -4.03
C GLU A 47 2.08 6.66 -3.75
N ALA A 48 1.63 5.78 -2.86
CA ALA A 48 0.22 5.73 -2.46
C ALA A 48 -0.22 7.04 -1.80
N ALA A 49 0.62 7.62 -0.94
CA ALA A 49 0.35 8.93 -0.34
C ALA A 49 0.27 10.05 -1.38
N ARG A 50 1.15 10.02 -2.39
CA ARG A 50 1.11 10.95 -3.53
C ARG A 50 -0.20 10.81 -4.31
N ALA A 51 -0.62 9.60 -4.65
CA ALA A 51 -1.86 9.33 -5.38
C ALA A 51 -3.10 9.84 -4.62
N ILE A 52 -3.18 9.59 -3.31
CA ILE A 52 -4.26 10.08 -2.46
C ILE A 52 -4.25 11.62 -2.38
N GLY A 53 -3.08 12.23 -2.25
CA GLY A 53 -2.93 13.69 -2.27
C GLY A 53 -3.40 14.31 -3.59
N ALA A 54 -3.08 13.67 -4.72
CA ALA A 54 -3.53 14.11 -6.05
C ALA A 54 -5.05 14.02 -6.20
N ALA A 55 -5.68 12.95 -5.68
CA ALA A 55 -7.13 12.77 -5.74
C ALA A 55 -7.91 13.69 -4.79
N CYS A 56 -7.32 14.08 -3.67
CA CYS A 56 -7.96 14.89 -2.62
C CYS A 56 -7.81 16.41 -2.82
N GLY A 57 -6.85 16.85 -3.63
CA GLY A 57 -6.53 18.28 -3.80
C GLY A 57 -6.10 18.95 -2.49
N ARG A 58 -6.28 20.28 -2.38
CA ARG A 58 -5.88 21.06 -1.18
C ARG A 58 -6.77 20.86 0.05
N ALA A 59 -7.94 20.22 -0.10
CA ALA A 59 -9.00 20.18 0.92
C ALA A 59 -9.33 18.77 1.45
N GLY A 60 -8.94 17.70 0.76
CA GLY A 60 -9.26 16.32 1.14
C GLY A 60 -8.18 15.63 1.99
N SER A 61 -8.51 14.43 2.49
CA SER A 61 -7.78 13.67 3.49
C SER A 61 -6.26 13.74 3.40
N ARG A 62 -5.66 13.93 4.58
CA ARG A 62 -4.22 13.78 4.76
C ARG A 62 -3.98 12.33 5.16
N VAL A 63 -3.20 11.60 4.36
CA VAL A 63 -2.52 10.41 4.87
C VAL A 63 -1.71 10.85 6.07
N ARG A 64 -2.07 10.36 7.26
CA ARG A 64 -1.41 10.76 8.51
C ARG A 64 -0.35 9.76 8.91
N ASP A 65 -0.66 8.49 8.72
CA ASP A 65 0.10 7.38 9.24
C ASP A 65 0.11 6.24 8.23
N ALA A 66 1.10 5.37 8.36
CA ALA A 66 1.14 4.09 7.67
C ALA A 66 1.33 2.98 8.70
N ALA A 67 0.73 1.82 8.43
CA ALA A 67 0.87 0.62 9.22
C ALA A 67 1.40 -0.51 8.35
N VAL A 68 2.27 -1.34 8.92
CA VAL A 68 2.73 -2.58 8.29
C VAL A 68 2.13 -3.75 9.04
N VAL A 69 1.41 -4.62 8.32
CA VAL A 69 0.85 -5.84 8.91
C VAL A 69 1.87 -6.96 8.77
N ALA A 70 2.38 -7.42 9.89
CA ALA A 70 3.27 -8.58 9.95
C ALA A 70 2.65 -9.66 10.82
N ALA A 71 2.67 -10.90 10.31
CA ALA A 71 2.27 -12.08 11.07
C ALA A 71 3.24 -13.23 10.76
N SER A 72 3.42 -14.12 11.73
CA SER A 72 4.11 -15.38 11.50
C SER A 72 3.24 -16.28 10.60
N PRO A 73 3.82 -17.20 9.81
CA PRO A 73 3.02 -18.08 8.95
C PRO A 73 1.87 -18.80 9.68
N PRO A 74 2.04 -19.32 10.91
CA PRO A 74 0.93 -19.92 11.65
C PRO A 74 -0.20 -18.94 12.02
N ALA A 75 0.11 -17.65 12.18
CA ALA A 75 -0.90 -16.63 12.50
C ALA A 75 -1.78 -16.27 11.29
N PHE A 76 -1.22 -16.34 10.07
CA PHE A 76 -2.03 -16.19 8.84
C PHE A 76 -2.93 -17.41 8.61
N ASP A 77 -2.43 -18.62 8.87
CA ASP A 77 -3.21 -19.85 8.75
C ASP A 77 -4.34 -19.92 9.81
N ALA A 78 -4.08 -19.45 11.03
CA ALA A 78 -5.07 -19.43 12.11
C ALA A 78 -6.19 -18.39 11.89
N ALA A 79 -5.90 -17.29 11.18
CA ALA A 79 -6.88 -16.24 10.88
C ALA A 79 -7.85 -16.61 9.73
N CYS A 80 -7.51 -17.63 8.93
CA CYS A 80 -8.29 -18.06 7.76
C CYS A 80 -8.49 -19.59 7.75
N PRO A 81 -9.57 -20.13 8.36
CA PRO A 81 -9.79 -21.58 8.44
C PRO A 81 -10.18 -22.27 7.10
N ALA A 82 -10.18 -21.57 5.97
CA ALA A 82 -10.54 -22.15 4.69
C ALA A 82 -9.71 -21.59 3.51
N GLY A 83 -8.93 -22.47 2.88
CA GLY A 83 -8.71 -22.46 1.43
C GLY A 83 -7.70 -21.47 0.84
N ARG A 84 -6.42 -21.86 0.86
CA ARG A 84 -5.48 -21.94 -0.29
C ARG A 84 -5.78 -20.97 -1.46
N GLU A 85 -5.03 -19.89 -1.68
CA GLU A 85 -3.76 -19.88 -2.44
C GLU A 85 -2.94 -18.64 -2.07
N ILE A 86 -1.86 -18.80 -1.30
CA ILE A 86 -0.78 -17.80 -1.27
C ILE A 86 0.18 -18.20 -2.40
N ASN A 87 0.11 -17.44 -3.49
CA ASN A 87 0.89 -17.50 -4.73
C ASN A 87 2.31 -18.12 -4.54
N ARG A 88 2.49 -19.37 -4.99
CA ARG A 88 3.76 -20.13 -4.90
C ARG A 88 4.72 -19.89 -6.07
N ASN A 89 4.59 -18.81 -6.82
CA ASN A 89 5.41 -18.57 -8.02
C ASN A 89 6.72 -17.82 -7.71
N TRP A 90 7.52 -18.34 -6.78
CA TRP A 90 8.93 -17.95 -6.64
C TRP A 90 9.82 -19.11 -7.11
N ASN A 91 9.92 -19.27 -8.43
CA ASN A 91 11.04 -19.93 -9.10
C ASN A 91 11.91 -18.85 -9.73
#